data_AF-R1H3Q7-F1
#
_entry.id   AF-R1H3Q7-F1
#
_cell.length_a   1.000
_cell.length_b   1.000
_cell.length_c   1.000
_cell.angle_alpha   90.00
_cell.angle_beta   90.00
_cell.angle_gamma   90.00
#
_symmetry.space_group_name_H-M   'P 1'
#
loop_
_entity.id
_entity.type
_entity.pdbx_description
1 polymer ?
#
loop_
_entity_poly.entity_id
_entity_poly.type
_entity_poly.pdbx_seq_one_letter_code
_entity_poly.pdbx_strand_id
1 'polypeptide(L)'
;MNQPVAQILLTRNDIADRTQYLNAQNTFHELLHMGVIPIVNENDTLAVTEIKFGDNDTLSAITAGMVQADYLFLMTDVDCLYDKNPRTNPDAKPIEVVEDIAELVADVSSAGSALGTGGMSTKIVAARLATSAGVTTVITRSSKPGNIAAIVKYAEAQKALLASMTSSRNSLTGGEDLADKAAAALDMSASASPSADGTATPAPPGEVVDPASGLTAPLHTRFLPQVHAIRDRYFWLLHGLAPHGSVYIDEGAYHALADKAGLLPVGVVDCDGHFHQQEAVRLVVVKRSASSAAAKRSSSTHGADSPATGFEKENPAPFEVGRAVVNYSAAEIKRIRGLRSTEIHDALGYADSEYVALRENVAFFRVERSRPTTPGLPAEVA
;
A
#
# COMPACT_ATOMS: atom_id res chain seq x y z
N MET A 1 -24.53 26.06 10.68
CA MET A 1 -23.11 25.71 10.94
C MET A 1 -22.26 26.79 10.30
N ASN A 2 -21.32 27.40 11.02
CA ASN A 2 -20.37 28.37 10.47
C ASN A 2 -18.98 27.72 10.30
N GLN A 3 -18.96 26.48 9.83
CA GLN A 3 -17.76 25.67 9.70
C GLN A 3 -17.01 26.11 8.43
N PRO A 4 -15.79 26.66 8.53
CA PRO A 4 -15.02 27.03 7.36
C PRO A 4 -14.66 25.78 6.54
N VAL A 5 -14.73 25.93 5.22
CA VAL A 5 -14.30 24.91 4.25
C VAL A 5 -13.30 25.51 3.28
N ALA A 6 -12.37 24.69 2.78
CA ALA A 6 -11.41 25.08 1.75
C ALA A 6 -11.42 24.06 0.62
N GLN A 7 -11.55 24.53 -0.62
CA GLN A 7 -11.48 23.65 -1.78
C GLN A 7 -10.01 23.38 -2.13
N ILE A 8 -9.70 22.10 -2.35
CA ILE A 8 -8.40 21.66 -2.86
C ILE A 8 -8.65 20.84 -4.12
N LEU A 9 -7.97 21.18 -5.21
CA LEU A 9 -7.99 20.44 -6.45
C LEU A 9 -6.61 19.84 -6.67
N LEU A 10 -6.54 18.52 -6.83
CA LEU A 10 -5.30 17.79 -7.06
C LEU A 10 -5.35 17.07 -8.40
N THR A 11 -4.21 17.00 -9.07
CA THR A 11 -3.94 16.10 -10.18
C THR A 11 -2.97 15.02 -9.72
N ARG A 12 -2.86 13.94 -10.50
CA ARG A 12 -1.82 12.94 -10.24
C ARG A 12 -0.41 13.52 -10.40
N ASN A 13 -0.22 14.59 -11.18
CA ASN A 13 1.06 15.28 -11.31
C ASN A 13 1.44 16.02 -10.02
N ASP A 14 0.46 16.63 -9.33
CA ASP A 14 0.70 17.28 -8.02
C ASP A 14 1.14 16.26 -6.97
N ILE A 15 0.64 15.04 -7.08
CA ILE A 15 1.04 13.94 -6.21
C ILE A 15 2.35 13.33 -6.70
N ALA A 16 2.60 13.24 -8.00
CA ALA A 16 3.79 12.66 -8.59
C ALA A 16 5.04 13.51 -8.38
N ASP A 17 4.94 14.84 -8.34
CA ASP A 17 6.08 15.70 -8.07
C ASP A 17 6.30 15.86 -6.56
N ARG A 18 7.54 15.67 -6.09
CA ARG A 18 7.86 15.72 -4.66
C ARG A 18 7.58 17.10 -4.05
N THR A 19 7.92 18.16 -4.79
CA THR A 19 7.76 19.53 -4.30
C THR A 19 6.28 19.87 -4.19
N GLN A 20 5.48 19.52 -5.20
CA GLN A 20 4.04 19.70 -5.21
C GLN A 20 3.36 18.84 -4.13
N TYR A 21 3.79 17.60 -3.94
CA TYR A 21 3.31 16.73 -2.87
C TYR A 21 3.52 17.34 -1.48
N LEU A 22 4.73 17.84 -1.20
CA LEU A 22 5.04 18.50 0.07
C LEU A 22 4.27 19.81 0.25
N ASN A 23 4.08 20.59 -0.82
CA ASN A 23 3.27 21.80 -0.79
C ASN A 23 1.80 21.48 -0.48
N ALA A 24 1.25 20.43 -1.08
CA ALA A 24 -0.09 19.95 -0.78
C ALA A 24 -0.20 19.49 0.68
N GLN A 25 0.74 18.66 1.16
CA GLN A 25 0.78 18.19 2.54
C GLN A 25 0.81 19.34 3.55
N ASN A 26 1.67 20.34 3.34
CA ASN A 26 1.73 21.53 4.18
C ASN A 26 0.42 22.31 4.17
N THR A 27 -0.21 22.45 3.00
CA THR A 27 -1.51 23.12 2.85
C THR A 27 -2.60 22.40 3.66
N PHE A 28 -2.66 21.06 3.58
CA PHE A 28 -3.58 20.27 4.40
C PHE A 28 -3.34 20.47 5.89
N HIS A 29 -2.07 20.43 6.32
CA HIS A 29 -1.71 20.57 7.72
C HIS A 29 -2.15 21.91 8.29
N GLU A 30 -1.89 23.01 7.58
CA GLU A 30 -2.29 24.36 8.01
C GLU A 30 -3.82 24.52 8.03
N LEU A 31 -4.53 24.02 7.01
CA LEU A 31 -6.00 24.09 6.97
C LEU A 31 -6.62 23.37 8.17
N LEU A 32 -6.15 22.15 8.47
CA LEU A 32 -6.63 21.37 9.60
C LEU A 32 -6.27 22.02 10.94
N HIS A 33 -5.06 22.59 11.06
CA HIS A 33 -4.64 23.32 12.26
C HIS A 33 -5.48 24.59 12.52
N MET A 34 -5.94 25.26 11.46
CA MET A 34 -6.89 26.36 11.53
C MET A 34 -8.35 25.93 11.81
N GLY A 35 -8.63 24.63 11.89
CA GLY A 35 -9.98 24.09 12.06
C GLY A 35 -10.86 24.23 10.81
N VAL A 36 -10.25 24.39 9.63
CA VAL A 36 -10.94 24.43 8.32
C VAL A 36 -11.09 23.00 7.80
N ILE A 37 -12.23 22.68 7.18
CA ILE A 37 -12.47 21.37 6.54
C ILE A 37 -12.04 21.43 5.08
N PRO A 38 -11.00 20.68 4.66
CA PRO A 38 -10.64 20.57 3.25
C PRO A 38 -11.66 19.75 2.47
N ILE A 39 -12.09 20.26 1.32
CA ILE A 39 -12.93 19.55 0.34
C ILE A 39 -12.05 19.28 -0.88
N VAL A 40 -11.66 18.02 -1.03
CA VAL A 40 -10.70 17.58 -2.05
C VAL A 40 -11.44 17.00 -3.24
N ASN A 41 -11.03 17.36 -4.45
CA ASN A 41 -11.48 16.72 -5.68
C ASN A 41 -10.36 16.65 -6.72
N GLU A 42 -10.53 15.81 -7.73
CA GLU A 42 -9.63 15.79 -8.88
C GLU A 42 -9.77 17.07 -9.70
N ASN A 43 -8.65 17.62 -10.19
CA ASN A 43 -8.67 18.76 -11.11
C ASN A 43 -8.88 18.29 -12.56
N ASP A 44 -10.13 18.00 -12.92
CA ASP A 44 -10.51 17.52 -14.26
C ASP A 44 -10.10 18.43 -15.42
N THR A 45 -9.89 19.74 -15.16
CA THR A 45 -9.48 20.71 -16.18
C THR A 45 -8.01 20.54 -16.59
N LEU A 46 -7.17 20.11 -15.65
CA LEU A 46 -5.74 19.88 -15.87
C LEU A 46 -5.39 18.39 -16.03
N ALA A 47 -6.29 17.49 -15.66
CA ALA A 47 -6.10 16.05 -15.80
C ALA A 47 -6.26 15.61 -17.27
N VAL A 48 -5.14 15.30 -17.93
CA VAL A 48 -5.14 14.61 -19.23
C VAL A 48 -5.59 13.16 -19.07
N THR A 49 -6.20 12.58 -20.11
CA THR A 49 -6.85 11.25 -20.08
C THR A 49 -5.94 10.08 -19.66
N GLU A 50 -4.62 10.21 -19.81
CA GLU A 50 -3.64 9.20 -19.40
C GLU A 50 -3.29 9.26 -17.90
N ILE A 51 -3.65 10.36 -17.22
CA ILE A 51 -3.18 10.73 -15.87
C ILE A 51 -4.34 10.84 -14.86
N LYS A 52 -5.59 10.59 -15.26
CA LYS A 52 -6.73 10.60 -14.34
C LYS A 52 -6.53 9.61 -13.19
N PHE A 53 -6.90 9.98 -11.96
CA PHE A 53 -6.91 9.04 -10.83
C PHE A 53 -7.81 7.83 -11.10
N GLY A 54 -8.77 7.97 -12.01
CA GLY A 54 -9.67 6.91 -12.44
C GLY A 54 -10.88 6.73 -11.52
N ASP A 55 -10.76 7.13 -10.25
CA ASP A 55 -11.85 7.27 -9.28
C ASP A 55 -11.43 8.13 -8.08
N ASN A 56 -12.44 8.71 -7.39
CA ASN A 56 -12.22 9.43 -6.13
C ASN A 56 -11.87 8.48 -4.96
N ASP A 57 -12.07 7.17 -5.10
CA ASP A 57 -11.69 6.17 -4.11
C ASP A 57 -10.15 6.19 -3.93
N THR A 58 -9.41 6.14 -5.03
CA THR A 58 -7.93 6.17 -5.07
C THR A 58 -7.41 7.52 -4.59
N LEU A 59 -8.00 8.63 -5.06
CA LEU A 59 -7.63 9.97 -4.60
C LEU A 59 -7.81 10.10 -3.07
N SER A 60 -8.90 9.56 -2.52
CA SER A 60 -9.15 9.59 -1.08
C SER A 60 -8.10 8.79 -0.30
N ALA A 61 -7.66 7.64 -0.81
CA ALA A 61 -6.62 6.83 -0.20
C ALA A 61 -5.24 7.49 -0.23
N ILE A 62 -4.87 8.15 -1.33
CA ILE A 62 -3.64 8.93 -1.39
C ILE A 62 -3.71 10.12 -0.43
N THR A 63 -4.83 10.84 -0.42
CA THR A 63 -5.05 11.99 0.48
C THR A 63 -4.94 11.55 1.93
N ALA A 64 -5.56 10.43 2.31
CA ALA A 64 -5.48 9.87 3.65
C ALA A 64 -4.03 9.54 4.05
N GLY A 65 -3.25 8.96 3.14
CA GLY A 65 -1.81 8.76 3.36
C GLY A 65 -1.03 10.06 3.50
N MET A 66 -1.32 11.06 2.67
CA MET A 66 -0.64 12.38 2.68
C MET A 66 -0.87 13.14 3.98
N VAL A 67 -2.09 13.11 4.52
CA VAL A 67 -2.43 13.77 5.79
C VAL A 67 -2.20 12.89 7.01
N GLN A 68 -1.66 11.68 6.83
CA GLN A 68 -1.45 10.68 7.89
C GLN A 68 -2.72 10.43 8.71
N ALA A 69 -3.85 10.24 8.02
CA ALA A 69 -5.14 10.02 8.66
C ALA A 69 -5.16 8.71 9.46
N ASP A 70 -5.84 8.71 10.61
CA ASP A 70 -6.08 7.46 11.36
C ASP A 70 -7.09 6.56 10.64
N TYR A 71 -8.08 7.19 9.98
CA TYR A 71 -9.19 6.52 9.32
C TYR A 71 -9.47 7.08 7.91
N LEU A 72 -9.81 6.17 7.00
CA LEU A 72 -10.44 6.48 5.70
C LEU A 72 -11.81 5.81 5.64
N PHE A 73 -12.86 6.59 5.39
CA PHE A 73 -14.22 6.07 5.21
C PHE A 73 -14.61 6.11 3.74
N LEU A 74 -14.76 4.93 3.13
CA LEU A 74 -15.32 4.74 1.80
C LEU A 74 -16.83 4.50 1.93
N MET A 75 -17.60 5.58 1.80
CA MET A 75 -19.07 5.53 1.92
C MET A 75 -19.72 5.05 0.62
N THR A 76 -20.51 3.96 0.69
CA THR A 76 -21.08 3.29 -0.49
C THR A 76 -22.57 2.95 -0.31
N ASP A 77 -23.25 2.42 -1.33
CA ASP A 77 -24.66 2.01 -1.24
C ASP A 77 -24.90 0.71 -0.44
N VAL A 78 -23.85 -0.11 -0.25
CA VAL A 78 -23.86 -1.33 0.57
C VAL A 78 -23.38 -1.05 2.01
N ASP A 79 -23.80 -1.91 2.94
CA ASP A 79 -23.44 -1.77 4.36
C ASP A 79 -22.00 -2.23 4.66
N CYS A 80 -21.53 -3.27 3.99
CA CYS A 80 -20.21 -3.87 4.16
C CYS A 80 -19.85 -4.71 2.92
N LEU A 81 -18.65 -5.30 2.93
CA LEU A 81 -18.28 -6.41 2.05
C LEU A 81 -19.00 -7.69 2.45
N TYR A 82 -19.24 -8.55 1.46
CA TYR A 82 -19.79 -9.89 1.64
C TYR A 82 -18.91 -10.91 0.92
N ASP A 83 -18.88 -12.14 1.44
CA ASP A 83 -18.20 -13.27 0.81
C ASP A 83 -18.80 -13.64 -0.55
N LYS A 84 -20.10 -13.39 -0.72
CA LYS A 84 -20.89 -13.62 -1.94
C LYS A 84 -21.83 -12.45 -2.15
N ASN A 85 -22.28 -12.21 -3.40
CA ASN A 85 -23.28 -11.18 -3.65
C ASN A 85 -24.59 -11.46 -2.88
N PRO A 86 -24.99 -10.59 -1.93
CA PRO A 86 -26.17 -10.82 -1.08
C PRO A 86 -27.50 -10.65 -1.82
N ARG A 87 -27.50 -10.04 -3.01
CA ARG A 87 -28.70 -9.91 -3.85
C ARG A 87 -29.05 -11.23 -4.54
N THR A 88 -28.06 -12.08 -4.77
CA THR A 88 -28.23 -13.37 -5.48
C THR A 88 -28.05 -14.58 -4.57
N ASN A 89 -27.35 -14.43 -3.45
CA ASN A 89 -27.09 -15.49 -2.48
C ASN A 89 -27.64 -15.11 -1.11
N PRO A 90 -28.75 -15.73 -0.64
CA PRO A 90 -29.31 -15.48 0.68
C PRO A 90 -28.36 -15.82 1.83
N ASP A 91 -27.45 -16.78 1.61
CA ASP A 91 -26.46 -17.23 2.60
C ASP A 91 -25.19 -16.36 2.64
N ALA A 92 -25.18 -15.21 1.95
CA ALA A 92 -24.04 -14.29 1.94
C ALA A 92 -23.74 -13.76 3.35
N LYS A 93 -22.48 -13.87 3.77
CA LYS A 93 -22.02 -13.46 5.09
C LYS A 93 -21.26 -12.14 5.02
N PRO A 94 -21.49 -11.21 5.95
CA PRO A 94 -20.74 -9.97 6.01
C PRO A 94 -19.28 -10.26 6.40
N ILE A 95 -18.36 -9.53 5.77
CA ILE A 95 -16.94 -9.50 6.12
C ILE A 95 -16.72 -8.27 6.99
N GLU A 96 -16.57 -8.45 8.30
CA GLU A 96 -16.46 -7.32 9.24
C GLU A 96 -15.04 -6.77 9.35
N VAL A 97 -14.04 -7.65 9.31
CA VAL A 97 -12.62 -7.29 9.45
C VAL A 97 -11.79 -7.95 8.36
N VAL A 98 -10.88 -7.19 7.78
CA VAL A 98 -9.89 -7.66 6.79
C VAL A 98 -8.50 -7.31 7.32
N GLU A 99 -7.72 -8.33 7.68
CA GLU A 99 -6.35 -8.17 8.18
C GLU A 99 -5.34 -8.13 7.04
N ASP A 100 -5.42 -9.09 6.10
CA ASP A 100 -4.64 -9.07 4.86
C ASP A 100 -5.56 -9.06 3.63
N ILE A 101 -5.45 -7.99 2.84
CA ILE A 101 -6.19 -7.79 1.59
C ILE A 101 -5.70 -8.76 0.50
N ALA A 102 -4.51 -9.33 0.63
CA ALA A 102 -4.03 -10.40 -0.26
C ALA A 102 -4.84 -11.70 -0.10
N GLU A 103 -5.40 -11.95 1.09
CA GLU A 103 -6.18 -13.15 1.40
C GLU A 103 -7.70 -12.93 1.25
N LEU A 104 -8.10 -11.71 0.91
CA LEU A 104 -9.51 -11.33 0.79
C LEU A 104 -10.20 -12.06 -0.37
N VAL A 105 -11.06 -13.02 -0.02
CA VAL A 105 -12.01 -13.64 -0.95
C VAL A 105 -13.34 -12.90 -0.84
N ALA A 106 -13.47 -11.80 -1.59
CA ALA A 106 -14.71 -11.02 -1.66
C ALA A 106 -15.26 -11.02 -3.09
N ASP A 107 -16.59 -11.05 -3.22
CA ASP A 107 -17.23 -10.91 -4.52
C ASP A 107 -17.21 -9.44 -4.98
N VAL A 108 -16.27 -9.14 -5.88
CA VAL A 108 -16.03 -7.81 -6.43
C VAL A 108 -16.98 -7.47 -7.59
N SER A 109 -17.83 -8.41 -8.01
CA SER A 109 -18.71 -8.26 -9.19
C SER A 109 -19.92 -7.33 -8.97
N SER A 110 -20.16 -6.90 -7.73
CA SER A 110 -21.42 -6.27 -7.32
C SER A 110 -21.62 -4.80 -7.72
N ALA A 111 -20.71 -4.18 -8.45
CA ALA A 111 -20.78 -2.74 -8.68
C ALA A 111 -21.21 -2.31 -10.09
N GLY A 112 -22.48 -1.90 -10.15
CA GLY A 112 -23.03 -1.12 -11.24
C GLY A 112 -24.33 -0.48 -10.76
N SER A 113 -24.24 0.59 -9.98
CA SER A 113 -25.38 1.50 -9.78
C SER A 113 -25.15 2.77 -10.60
N ALA A 114 -26.24 3.35 -11.10
CA ALA A 114 -26.28 4.33 -12.19
C ALA A 114 -25.62 5.71 -11.89
N LEU A 115 -24.87 5.87 -10.79
CA LEU A 115 -24.29 7.16 -10.38
C LEU A 115 -22.78 7.13 -10.05
N GLY A 116 -22.07 6.01 -10.18
CA GLY A 116 -20.63 5.96 -9.91
C GLY A 116 -19.89 5.07 -10.90
N THR A 117 -18.80 5.57 -11.47
CA THR A 117 -17.90 4.80 -12.35
C THR A 117 -16.95 3.88 -11.56
N GLY A 118 -16.81 4.08 -10.26
CA GLY A 118 -15.90 3.33 -9.38
C GLY A 118 -16.63 2.22 -8.62
N GLY A 119 -16.31 0.97 -8.96
CA GLY A 119 -17.00 -0.19 -8.43
C GLY A 119 -16.58 -0.63 -7.02
N MET A 120 -16.75 -1.91 -6.70
CA MET A 120 -16.19 -2.50 -5.47
C MET A 120 -14.69 -2.76 -5.63
N SER A 121 -14.22 -2.96 -6.86
CA SER A 121 -12.80 -3.13 -7.18
C SER A 121 -11.98 -1.91 -6.80
N THR A 122 -12.47 -0.72 -7.13
CA THR A 122 -11.83 0.56 -6.84
C THR A 122 -11.69 0.79 -5.35
N LYS A 123 -12.72 0.42 -4.57
CA LYS A 123 -12.70 0.49 -3.09
C LYS A 123 -11.69 -0.46 -2.48
N ILE A 124 -11.55 -1.67 -3.02
CA ILE A 124 -10.54 -2.63 -2.55
C ILE A 124 -9.13 -2.12 -2.88
N VAL A 125 -8.94 -1.50 -4.05
CA VAL A 125 -7.66 -0.87 -4.42
C VAL A 125 -7.34 0.30 -3.49
N ALA A 126 -8.31 1.17 -3.23
CA ALA A 126 -8.18 2.29 -2.29
C ALA A 126 -7.90 1.80 -0.86
N ALA A 127 -8.59 0.77 -0.38
CA ALA A 127 -8.33 0.17 0.93
C ALA A 127 -6.92 -0.44 1.00
N ARG A 128 -6.45 -1.08 -0.07
CA ARG A 128 -5.07 -1.59 -0.16
C ARG A 128 -4.04 -0.48 -0.07
N LEU A 129 -4.33 0.64 -0.73
CA LEU A 129 -3.47 1.80 -0.74
C LEU A 129 -3.43 2.50 0.64
N ALA A 130 -4.59 2.77 1.22
CA ALA A 130 -4.68 3.43 2.51
C ALA A 130 -4.09 2.57 3.65
N THR A 131 -4.35 1.26 3.66
CA THR A 131 -3.77 0.35 4.67
C THR A 131 -2.25 0.21 4.54
N SER A 132 -1.67 0.35 3.35
CA SER A 132 -0.21 0.39 3.18
C SER A 132 0.41 1.68 3.73
N ALA A 133 -0.32 2.80 3.74
CA ALA A 133 0.06 4.04 4.42
C ALA A 133 -0.13 3.99 5.95
N GLY A 134 -0.69 2.92 6.50
CA GLY A 134 -1.01 2.81 7.92
C GLY A 134 -2.37 3.39 8.31
N VAL A 135 -3.24 3.66 7.34
CA VAL A 135 -4.59 4.18 7.56
C VAL A 135 -5.58 3.04 7.72
N THR A 136 -6.41 3.07 8.78
CA THR A 136 -7.52 2.12 8.92
C THR A 136 -8.61 2.47 7.92
N THR A 137 -8.94 1.57 6.99
CA THR A 137 -9.98 1.86 5.98
C THR A 137 -11.30 1.21 6.35
N VAL A 138 -12.41 1.90 6.17
CA VAL A 138 -13.75 1.42 6.49
C VAL A 138 -14.66 1.56 5.28
N ILE A 139 -15.36 0.49 4.93
CA ILE A 139 -16.49 0.53 3.99
C ILE A 139 -17.78 0.51 4.80
N THR A 140 -18.67 1.48 4.58
CA THR A 140 -19.98 1.56 5.23
C THR A 140 -21.00 2.29 4.36
N ARG A 141 -22.28 2.22 4.73
CA ARG A 141 -23.39 2.78 3.97
C ARG A 141 -23.43 4.32 3.99
N SER A 142 -23.53 4.93 2.82
CA SER A 142 -23.54 6.38 2.57
C SER A 142 -24.81 7.08 3.04
N SER A 143 -25.96 6.41 2.99
CA SER A 143 -27.24 6.98 3.44
C SER A 143 -27.35 7.15 4.95
N LYS A 144 -26.36 6.68 5.74
CA LYS A 144 -26.29 6.79 7.20
C LYS A 144 -24.95 7.39 7.66
N PRO A 145 -24.69 8.69 7.42
CA PRO A 145 -23.41 9.32 7.78
C PRO A 145 -23.09 9.29 9.28
N GLY A 146 -24.10 9.18 10.16
CA GLY A 146 -23.92 8.97 11.59
C GLY A 146 -23.13 7.68 11.95
N ASN A 147 -23.03 6.73 11.01
CA ASN A 147 -22.25 5.51 11.20
C ASN A 147 -20.76 5.80 11.44
N ILE A 148 -20.21 6.87 10.86
CA ILE A 148 -18.79 7.23 11.01
C ILE A 148 -18.43 7.35 12.49
N ALA A 149 -19.15 8.18 13.23
CA ALA A 149 -18.88 8.41 14.64
C ALA A 149 -19.09 7.16 15.50
N ALA A 150 -20.09 6.33 15.17
CA ALA A 150 -20.37 5.09 15.88
C ALA A 150 -19.25 4.05 15.67
N ILE A 151 -18.80 3.88 14.41
CA ILE A 151 -17.73 2.95 14.05
C ILE A 151 -16.40 3.36 14.66
N VAL A 152 -16.04 4.66 14.66
CA VAL A 152 -14.81 5.14 15.32
C VAL A 152 -14.84 4.83 16.82
N LYS A 153 -15.96 5.14 17.51
CA LYS A 153 -16.10 4.86 18.94
C LYS A 153 -15.95 3.37 19.25
N TYR A 154 -16.59 2.51 18.44
CA TYR A 154 -16.49 1.07 18.56
C TYR A 154 -15.05 0.58 18.34
N ALA A 155 -14.38 1.05 17.29
CA ALA A 155 -13.02 0.65 16.95
C ALA A 155 -12.00 1.05 18.03
N GLU A 156 -12.10 2.28 18.54
CA GLU A 156 -11.23 2.76 19.61
C GLU A 156 -11.47 2.02 20.94
N ALA A 157 -12.71 1.68 21.25
CA ALA A 157 -13.04 0.88 22.43
C ALA A 157 -12.43 -0.54 22.36
N GLN A 158 -12.51 -1.19 21.19
CA GLN A 158 -11.86 -2.51 20.98
C GLN A 158 -10.34 -2.42 21.11
N LYS A 159 -9.72 -1.38 20.54
CA LYS A 159 -8.28 -1.14 20.64
C LYS A 159 -7.83 -0.93 22.09
N ALA A 160 -8.60 -0.15 22.87
CA ALA A 160 -8.34 0.06 24.30
C ALA A 160 -8.46 -1.24 25.11
N LEU A 161 -9.48 -2.06 24.81
CA LEU A 161 -9.68 -3.37 25.46
C LEU A 161 -8.50 -4.30 25.20
N LEU A 162 -8.06 -4.45 23.95
CA LEU A 162 -6.90 -5.26 23.56
C LEU A 162 -5.61 -4.79 24.25
N ALA A 163 -5.40 -3.47 24.34
CA ALA A 163 -4.24 -2.89 25.03
C ALA A 163 -4.25 -3.22 26.55
N SER A 164 -5.42 -3.17 27.19
CA SER A 164 -5.57 -3.51 28.62
C SER A 164 -5.31 -4.99 28.93
N MET A 165 -5.76 -5.89 28.04
CA MET A 165 -5.53 -7.33 28.17
C MET A 165 -4.05 -7.69 28.01
N THR A 166 -3.35 -7.02 27.08
CA THR A 166 -1.92 -7.21 26.84
C THR A 166 -1.08 -6.70 28.02
N SER A 167 -1.44 -5.54 28.58
CA SER A 167 -0.77 -4.96 29.75
C SER A 167 -0.96 -5.83 31.01
N SER A 168 -2.14 -6.44 31.18
CA SER A 168 -2.42 -7.35 32.29
C SER A 168 -1.60 -8.66 32.20
N ARG A 169 -1.37 -9.17 30.98
CA ARG A 169 -0.51 -10.34 30.76
C ARG A 169 0.95 -10.08 31.10
N ASN A 170 1.49 -8.91 30.75
CA ASN A 170 2.87 -8.54 31.08
C ASN A 170 3.10 -8.34 32.59
N SER A 171 2.05 -8.08 33.39
CA SER A 171 2.15 -7.99 34.85
C SER A 171 2.18 -9.35 35.56
N LEU A 172 1.89 -10.45 34.85
CA LEU A 172 1.73 -11.80 35.42
C LEU A 172 2.81 -12.80 34.97
N THR A 173 3.78 -12.41 34.15
CA THR A 173 4.85 -13.31 33.67
C THR A 173 6.23 -12.74 33.98
N GLY A 174 6.73 -13.03 35.18
CA GLY A 174 8.17 -13.18 35.39
C GLY A 174 8.58 -14.58 34.94
N GLY A 175 9.46 -14.66 33.95
CA GLY A 175 10.22 -15.87 33.60
C GLY A 175 9.52 -16.90 32.71
N GLU A 176 10.20 -17.19 31.60
CA GLU A 176 10.17 -18.40 30.76
C GLU A 176 9.26 -18.44 29.51
N ASP A 177 9.93 -18.81 28.41
CA ASP A 177 9.52 -18.92 27.02
C ASP A 177 8.23 -19.72 26.81
N LEU A 178 7.19 -19.06 26.32
CA LEU A 178 5.94 -19.69 25.86
C LEU A 178 5.39 -18.96 24.62
N ALA A 179 6.24 -18.75 23.60
CA ALA A 179 5.78 -18.30 22.27
C ALA A 179 4.96 -19.38 21.53
N ASP A 180 5.02 -20.64 21.95
CA ASP A 180 4.36 -21.77 21.27
C ASP A 180 2.96 -22.14 21.78
N LYS A 181 2.39 -21.43 22.77
CA LYS A 181 1.03 -21.74 23.28
C LYS A 181 -0.04 -20.67 23.07
N ALA A 182 0.29 -19.52 22.49
CA ALA A 182 -0.70 -18.48 22.18
C ALA A 182 -1.59 -18.87 20.98
N ALA A 183 -1.10 -19.70 20.05
CA ALA A 183 -1.87 -20.18 18.90
C ALA A 183 -2.90 -21.28 19.26
N ALA A 184 -2.79 -21.93 20.42
CA ALA A 184 -3.65 -23.03 20.84
C ALA A 184 -4.84 -22.61 21.73
N ALA A 185 -4.94 -21.33 22.11
CA ALA A 185 -6.02 -20.81 22.95
C ALA A 185 -7.18 -20.16 22.18
N LEU A 186 -7.13 -20.18 20.84
CA LEU A 186 -8.19 -19.69 19.95
C LEU A 186 -9.04 -20.81 19.32
N ASP A 187 -8.81 -22.07 19.68
CA ASP A 187 -9.53 -23.25 19.15
C ASP A 187 -10.20 -24.09 20.25
N MET A 188 -10.97 -23.46 21.14
CA MET A 188 -11.96 -24.16 21.96
C MET A 188 -13.22 -23.32 22.16
N SER A 189 -14.11 -23.35 21.17
CA SER A 189 -15.56 -23.31 21.44
C SER A 189 -16.32 -24.01 20.30
N ALA A 190 -16.06 -25.31 20.13
CA ALA A 190 -17.04 -26.22 19.57
C ALA A 190 -17.90 -26.79 20.70
N SER A 191 -19.21 -26.90 20.47
CA SER A 191 -20.21 -27.61 21.27
C SER A 191 -20.56 -27.04 22.66
N ALA A 192 -21.59 -26.19 22.69
CA ALA A 192 -22.50 -26.12 23.83
C ALA A 192 -23.94 -26.01 23.28
N SER A 193 -24.72 -27.07 23.44
CA SER A 193 -26.17 -27.04 23.23
C SER A 193 -26.80 -26.09 24.26
N PRO A 194 -27.64 -25.12 23.89
CA PRO A 194 -28.34 -24.33 24.88
C PRO A 194 -29.59 -25.07 25.34
N SER A 195 -29.58 -25.49 26.60
CA SER A 195 -30.80 -25.68 27.38
C SER A 195 -31.51 -24.33 27.54
N ALA A 196 -32.83 -24.36 27.32
CA ALA A 196 -33.74 -23.23 27.39
C ALA A 196 -33.74 -22.53 28.76
N ASP A 197 -33.49 -21.23 28.78
CA ASP A 197 -34.34 -20.19 29.37
C ASP A 197 -33.60 -18.84 29.36
N GLY A 198 -34.26 -17.78 28.87
CA GLY A 198 -33.73 -16.42 28.89
C GLY A 198 -33.99 -15.67 27.59
N THR A 199 -35.04 -14.86 27.59
CA THR A 199 -35.46 -13.97 26.49
C THR A 199 -34.36 -12.95 26.14
N ALA A 200 -33.48 -13.30 25.20
CA ALA A 200 -32.66 -12.32 24.48
C ALA A 200 -33.41 -11.90 23.22
N THR A 201 -33.80 -10.63 23.15
CA THR A 201 -34.38 -10.02 21.95
C THR A 201 -33.35 -10.09 20.81
N PRO A 202 -33.67 -10.64 19.63
CA PRO A 202 -32.73 -10.68 18.53
C PRO A 202 -32.37 -9.26 18.10
N ALA A 203 -31.07 -8.98 17.98
CA ALA A 203 -30.57 -7.71 17.47
C ALA A 203 -31.11 -7.45 16.06
N PRO A 204 -31.48 -6.20 15.71
CA PRO A 204 -32.01 -5.88 14.39
C PRO A 204 -30.99 -6.21 13.28
N PRO A 205 -31.45 -6.61 12.08
CA PRO A 205 -30.58 -6.94 10.97
C PRO A 205 -29.83 -5.67 10.51
N GLY A 206 -28.59 -5.49 10.96
CA GLY A 206 -27.76 -4.33 10.63
C GLY A 206 -26.84 -3.81 11.74
N GLU A 207 -26.86 -4.41 12.92
CA GLU A 207 -25.89 -4.13 13.99
C GLU A 207 -24.93 -5.30 14.18
N VAL A 208 -23.64 -4.99 14.24
CA VAL A 208 -22.59 -5.90 14.70
C VAL A 208 -22.58 -5.83 16.21
N VAL A 209 -22.77 -6.98 16.88
CA VAL A 209 -22.63 -7.10 18.33
C VAL A 209 -21.32 -7.83 18.57
N ASP A 210 -20.36 -7.17 19.22
CA ASP A 210 -19.13 -7.83 19.63
C ASP A 210 -19.42 -8.75 20.84
N PRO A 211 -19.28 -10.08 20.69
CA PRO A 211 -19.58 -11.02 21.76
C PRO A 211 -18.63 -10.89 22.96
N ALA A 212 -17.44 -10.29 22.79
CA ALA A 212 -16.45 -10.12 23.86
C ALA A 212 -16.61 -8.80 24.64
N SER A 213 -17.07 -7.73 23.99
CA SER A 213 -17.18 -6.39 24.61
C SER A 213 -18.63 -5.94 24.87
N GLY A 214 -19.62 -6.60 24.28
CA GLY A 214 -21.04 -6.20 24.35
C GLY A 214 -21.35 -4.87 23.65
N LEU A 215 -20.39 -4.31 22.92
CA LEU A 215 -20.55 -3.07 22.16
C LEU A 215 -21.25 -3.36 20.85
N THR A 216 -22.17 -2.47 20.47
CA THR A 216 -22.86 -2.52 19.19
C THR A 216 -22.31 -1.46 18.23
N ALA A 217 -22.14 -1.85 16.97
CA ALA A 217 -21.75 -0.95 15.89
C ALA A 217 -22.64 -1.16 14.67
N PRO A 218 -22.86 -0.13 13.84
CA PRO A 218 -23.48 -0.33 12.53
C PRO A 218 -22.67 -1.33 11.70
N LEU A 219 -23.33 -2.10 10.84
CA LEU A 219 -22.65 -2.98 9.91
C LEU A 219 -21.65 -2.22 9.02
N HIS A 220 -20.42 -2.73 8.95
CA HIS A 220 -19.30 -2.14 8.22
C HIS A 220 -18.23 -3.21 7.95
N THR A 221 -17.31 -2.91 7.03
CA THR A 221 -16.05 -3.67 6.89
C THR A 221 -14.89 -2.78 7.26
N ARG A 222 -13.99 -3.27 8.13
CA ARG A 222 -12.78 -2.58 8.53
C ARG A 222 -11.54 -3.31 8.01
N PHE A 223 -10.73 -2.60 7.26
CA PHE A 223 -9.42 -3.03 6.80
C PHE A 223 -8.38 -2.52 7.78
N LEU A 224 -7.65 -3.45 8.41
CA LEU A 224 -6.62 -3.08 9.37
C LEU A 224 -5.37 -2.56 8.65
N PRO A 225 -4.68 -1.55 9.23
CA PRO A 225 -3.44 -1.06 8.66
C PRO A 225 -2.36 -2.15 8.70
N GLN A 226 -1.46 -2.14 7.72
CA GLN A 226 -0.34 -3.08 7.72
C GLN A 226 0.61 -2.76 8.87
N VAL A 227 1.11 -3.82 9.54
CA VAL A 227 2.04 -3.72 10.69
C VAL A 227 3.30 -2.92 10.36
N HIS A 228 3.74 -2.98 9.10
CA HIS A 228 4.86 -2.22 8.57
C HIS A 228 4.37 -1.18 7.55
N ALA A 229 3.63 -0.19 8.03
CA ALA A 229 3.15 0.91 7.22
C ALA A 229 4.30 1.65 6.51
N ILE A 230 4.12 1.90 5.22
CA ILE A 230 5.02 2.64 4.37
C ILE A 230 4.81 4.14 4.65
N ARG A 231 5.69 4.77 5.45
CA ARG A 231 5.54 6.19 5.80
C ARG A 231 6.11 7.14 4.74
N ASP A 232 5.39 8.24 4.53
CA ASP A 232 5.65 9.45 3.74
C ASP A 232 6.41 9.26 2.41
N ARG A 233 7.75 9.18 2.48
CA ARG A 233 8.62 9.24 1.30
C ARG A 233 8.37 8.11 0.30
N TYR A 234 8.21 6.89 0.79
CA TYR A 234 8.10 5.72 -0.07
C TYR A 234 6.67 5.50 -0.55
N PHE A 235 5.68 5.96 0.21
CA PHE A 235 4.29 5.91 -0.20
C PHE A 235 4.05 6.74 -1.47
N TRP A 236 4.58 7.97 -1.48
CA TRP A 236 4.62 8.82 -2.67
C TRP A 236 5.24 8.11 -3.88
N LEU A 237 6.40 7.46 -3.69
CA LEU A 237 7.13 6.83 -4.78
C LEU A 237 6.42 5.56 -5.32
N LEU A 238 5.73 4.81 -4.46
CA LEU A 238 5.02 3.59 -4.83
C LEU A 238 3.67 3.86 -5.49
N HIS A 239 3.00 4.94 -5.08
CA HIS A 239 1.57 5.11 -5.35
C HIS A 239 1.20 6.47 -5.93
N GLY A 240 1.99 7.51 -5.68
CA GLY A 240 1.83 8.83 -6.29
C GLY A 240 2.36 8.90 -7.72
N LEU A 241 3.37 8.09 -8.04
CA LEU A 241 4.03 8.08 -9.34
C LEU A 241 3.46 7.01 -10.28
N ALA A 242 3.04 7.43 -11.49
CA ALA A 242 2.74 6.51 -12.57
C ALA A 242 4.06 5.97 -13.17
N PRO A 243 4.30 4.65 -13.17
CA PRO A 243 5.50 4.11 -13.81
C PRO A 243 5.36 4.14 -15.34
N HIS A 244 6.36 4.72 -16.02
CA HIS A 244 6.41 4.84 -17.48
C HIS A 244 7.17 3.69 -18.17
N GLY A 245 7.63 2.72 -17.38
CA GLY A 245 8.33 1.53 -17.86
C GLY A 245 8.77 0.63 -16.71
N SER A 246 9.61 -0.34 -17.04
CA SER A 246 10.17 -1.29 -16.07
C SER A 246 11.69 -1.36 -16.24
N VAL A 247 12.40 -1.42 -15.12
CA VAL A 247 13.82 -1.75 -15.05
C VAL A 247 13.97 -3.12 -14.42
N TYR A 248 14.59 -4.02 -15.16
CA TYR A 248 14.84 -5.40 -14.76
C TYR A 248 16.22 -5.48 -14.10
N ILE A 249 16.26 -5.96 -12.87
CA ILE A 249 17.47 -6.04 -12.05
C ILE A 249 17.76 -7.48 -11.65
N ASP A 250 19.03 -7.80 -11.42
CA ASP A 250 19.41 -9.11 -10.89
C ASP A 250 19.22 -9.20 -9.37
N GLU A 251 19.31 -10.43 -8.84
CA GLU A 251 19.16 -10.69 -7.39
C GLU A 251 20.22 -9.94 -6.56
N GLY A 252 21.44 -9.78 -7.07
CA GLY A 252 22.50 -9.06 -6.38
C GLY A 252 22.15 -7.58 -6.19
N ALA A 253 21.61 -6.95 -7.23
CA ALA A 253 21.11 -5.58 -7.17
C ALA A 253 19.93 -5.43 -6.21
N TYR A 254 19.00 -6.40 -6.21
CA TYR A 254 17.87 -6.41 -5.29
C TYR A 254 18.33 -6.46 -3.83
N HIS A 255 19.26 -7.36 -3.50
CA HIS A 255 19.82 -7.46 -2.15
C HIS A 255 20.57 -6.19 -1.74
N ALA A 256 21.38 -5.61 -2.63
CA ALA A 256 22.08 -4.36 -2.36
C ALA A 256 21.12 -3.19 -2.09
N LEU A 257 20.04 -3.08 -2.85
CA LEU A 257 19.01 -2.06 -2.65
C LEU A 257 18.27 -2.25 -1.30
N ALA A 258 17.99 -3.50 -0.93
CA ALA A 258 17.42 -3.82 0.39
C ALA A 258 18.35 -3.38 1.54
N ASP A 259 19.66 -3.52 1.35
CA ASP A 259 20.71 -3.08 2.29
C ASP A 259 21.09 -1.59 2.14
N LYS A 260 20.20 -0.78 1.56
CA LYS A 260 20.33 0.69 1.44
C LYS A 260 21.38 1.20 0.45
N ALA A 261 21.86 0.38 -0.49
CA ALA A 261 22.64 0.87 -1.63
C ALA A 261 21.75 1.50 -2.72
N GLY A 262 22.33 2.31 -3.61
CA GLY A 262 21.65 2.75 -4.84
C GLY A 262 21.72 1.71 -5.95
N LEU A 263 20.86 1.82 -6.96
CA LEU A 263 20.89 0.93 -8.14
C LEU A 263 22.02 1.36 -9.06
N LEU A 264 23.06 0.54 -9.15
CA LEU A 264 24.17 0.73 -10.09
C LEU A 264 23.84 0.12 -11.47
N PRO A 265 24.43 0.64 -12.56
CA PRO A 265 24.21 0.09 -13.90
C PRO A 265 24.56 -1.39 -14.01
N VAL A 266 25.59 -1.84 -13.27
CA VAL A 266 26.05 -3.24 -13.27
C VAL A 266 24.94 -4.22 -12.90
N GLY A 267 24.04 -3.81 -11.99
CA GLY A 267 22.91 -4.61 -11.50
C GLY A 267 21.69 -4.60 -12.40
N VAL A 268 21.67 -3.76 -13.44
CA VAL A 268 20.59 -3.69 -14.43
C VAL A 268 20.80 -4.76 -15.50
N VAL A 269 19.75 -5.54 -15.75
CA VAL A 269 19.71 -6.60 -16.77
C VAL A 269 19.07 -6.08 -18.06
N ASP A 270 17.96 -5.36 -17.94
CA ASP A 270 17.24 -4.77 -19.07
C ASP A 270 16.31 -3.64 -18.63
N CYS A 271 15.71 -2.93 -19.58
CA CYS A 271 14.57 -2.06 -19.31
C CYS A 271 13.60 -1.97 -20.50
N ASP A 272 12.31 -1.82 -20.21
CA ASP A 272 11.24 -1.61 -21.19
C ASP A 272 10.40 -0.37 -20.89
N GLY A 273 9.61 0.06 -21.89
CA GLY A 273 8.88 1.33 -21.86
C GLY A 273 9.67 2.50 -22.46
N HIS A 274 9.03 3.67 -22.46
CA HIS A 274 9.59 4.94 -22.90
C HIS A 274 9.54 5.88 -21.73
N PHE A 275 10.69 6.12 -21.11
CA PHE A 275 10.80 6.99 -19.96
C PHE A 275 12.07 7.84 -20.02
N HIS A 276 11.99 9.03 -19.45
CA HIS A 276 13.07 10.00 -19.35
C HIS A 276 13.71 10.00 -17.95
N GLN A 277 14.73 10.84 -17.78
CA GLN A 277 15.31 11.08 -16.46
C GLN A 277 14.25 11.66 -15.51
N GLN A 278 14.36 11.33 -14.23
CA GLN A 278 13.45 11.71 -13.15
C GLN A 278 12.02 11.17 -13.29
N GLU A 279 11.76 10.23 -14.21
CA GLU A 279 10.50 9.51 -14.26
C GLU A 279 10.52 8.23 -13.45
N ALA A 280 9.33 7.78 -13.03
CA ALA A 280 9.17 6.57 -12.26
C ALA A 280 9.13 5.32 -13.14
N VAL A 281 9.71 4.23 -12.64
CA VAL A 281 9.71 2.91 -13.27
C VAL A 281 9.36 1.83 -12.26
N ARG A 282 8.84 0.70 -12.75
CA ARG A 282 8.76 -0.54 -11.98
C ARG A 282 10.15 -1.13 -11.80
N LEU A 283 10.46 -1.62 -10.60
CA LEU A 283 11.61 -2.49 -10.37
C LEU A 283 11.15 -3.95 -10.40
N VAL A 284 11.74 -4.73 -11.30
CA VAL A 284 11.39 -6.14 -11.51
C VAL A 284 12.65 -6.98 -11.35
N VAL A 285 12.63 -7.94 -10.43
CA VAL A 285 13.75 -8.85 -10.22
C VAL A 285 13.64 -10.00 -11.21
N VAL A 286 14.77 -10.31 -11.85
CA VAL A 286 14.88 -11.36 -12.86
C VAL A 286 16.15 -12.16 -12.66
N LYS A 287 16.11 -13.42 -13.14
CA LYS A 287 17.31 -14.24 -13.23
C LYS A 287 18.00 -14.01 -14.57
N ARG A 288 19.28 -13.64 -14.54
CA ARG A 288 20.09 -13.46 -15.75
C ARG A 288 20.17 -14.76 -16.54
N SER A 289 19.94 -14.69 -17.86
CA SER A 289 20.11 -15.86 -18.72
C SER A 289 21.59 -16.19 -18.88
N ALA A 290 21.95 -17.47 -18.76
CA ALA A 290 23.34 -17.95 -18.88
C ALA A 290 24.00 -17.58 -20.23
N SER A 291 23.20 -17.38 -21.29
CA SER A 291 23.68 -16.96 -22.62
C SER A 291 24.20 -15.51 -22.64
N SER A 292 23.69 -14.62 -21.79
CA SER A 292 24.14 -13.22 -21.73
C SER A 292 25.44 -13.04 -20.91
N ALA A 293 25.69 -13.95 -19.94
CA ALA A 293 26.94 -13.98 -19.18
C ALA A 293 28.14 -14.45 -20.03
N ALA A 294 27.90 -15.32 -21.02
CA ALA A 294 28.92 -15.80 -21.96
C ALA A 294 29.19 -14.82 -23.12
N ALA A 295 28.18 -14.05 -23.54
CA ALA A 295 28.30 -13.08 -24.64
C ALA A 295 29.28 -11.92 -24.37
N LYS A 296 29.66 -11.66 -23.10
CA LYS A 296 30.75 -10.73 -22.76
C LYS A 296 32.16 -11.24 -23.14
N ARG A 297 32.31 -12.48 -23.62
CA ARG A 297 33.63 -13.06 -23.99
C ARG A 297 33.87 -13.28 -25.48
N SER A 298 32.90 -13.01 -26.36
CA SER A 298 33.12 -13.15 -27.80
C SER A 298 32.35 -12.10 -28.58
N SER A 299 33.06 -11.07 -29.03
CA SER A 299 32.59 -10.18 -30.09
C SER A 299 32.68 -10.90 -31.44
N SER A 300 31.56 -11.33 -32.01
CA SER A 300 31.35 -11.32 -33.47
C SER A 300 30.01 -11.94 -33.89
N THR A 301 29.42 -11.28 -34.90
CA THR A 301 28.55 -11.76 -35.99
C THR A 301 27.03 -11.91 -35.79
N HIS A 302 26.37 -11.48 -36.88
CA HIS A 302 24.95 -11.19 -37.11
C HIS A 302 24.03 -12.41 -37.12
N GLY A 303 22.77 -12.18 -36.72
CA GLY A 303 21.61 -13.02 -37.02
C GLY A 303 20.38 -12.50 -36.29
N ALA A 304 19.37 -12.05 -37.04
CA ALA A 304 18.11 -11.55 -36.50
C ALA A 304 17.17 -12.71 -36.11
N ASP A 305 16.62 -12.66 -34.89
CA ASP A 305 15.26 -13.12 -34.58
C ASP A 305 14.90 -12.81 -33.11
N SER A 306 13.89 -11.94 -32.92
CA SER A 306 13.37 -11.39 -31.65
C SER A 306 14.40 -10.69 -30.74
N PRO A 307 14.08 -9.53 -30.12
CA PRO A 307 15.00 -8.93 -29.15
C PRO A 307 15.10 -9.87 -27.95
N ALA A 308 16.15 -10.69 -27.92
CA ALA A 308 16.42 -11.62 -26.84
C ALA A 308 16.65 -10.81 -25.56
N THR A 309 15.63 -10.73 -24.72
CA THR A 309 15.71 -10.14 -23.38
C THR A 309 16.79 -10.89 -22.59
N GLY A 310 17.68 -10.17 -21.90
CA GLY A 310 18.88 -10.75 -21.26
C GLY A 310 18.62 -11.66 -20.04
N PHE A 311 17.38 -12.09 -19.79
CA PHE A 311 16.91 -12.78 -18.59
C PHE A 311 15.89 -13.89 -18.89
N GLU A 312 15.79 -14.83 -17.95
CA GLU A 312 14.82 -15.94 -17.97
C GLU A 312 13.41 -15.41 -17.64
N LYS A 313 12.40 -15.80 -18.44
CA LYS A 313 11.00 -15.33 -18.28
C LYS A 313 10.12 -16.24 -17.42
N GLU A 314 10.53 -17.48 -17.21
CA GLU A 314 9.65 -18.52 -16.65
C GLU A 314 10.17 -19.20 -15.38
N ASN A 315 11.48 -19.14 -15.07
CA ASN A 315 12.03 -19.89 -13.93
C ASN A 315 13.23 -19.22 -13.21
N PRO A 316 13.00 -18.31 -12.25
CA PRO A 316 11.70 -17.79 -11.80
C PRO A 316 11.12 -16.77 -12.79
N ALA A 317 9.80 -16.63 -12.79
CA ALA A 317 9.15 -15.55 -13.53
C ALA A 317 9.57 -14.17 -12.96
N PRO A 318 9.70 -13.14 -13.80
CA PRO A 318 9.96 -11.77 -13.35
C PRO A 318 8.95 -11.34 -12.28
N PHE A 319 9.44 -10.86 -11.13
CA PHE A 319 8.57 -10.40 -10.05
C PHE A 319 8.85 -8.94 -9.70
N GLU A 320 7.78 -8.17 -9.64
CA GLU A 320 7.86 -6.75 -9.30
C GLU A 320 8.09 -6.58 -7.81
N VAL A 321 9.13 -5.83 -7.45
CA VAL A 321 9.52 -5.62 -6.05
C VAL A 321 9.23 -4.21 -5.56
N GLY A 322 9.13 -3.23 -6.46
CA GLY A 322 9.05 -1.85 -6.05
C GLY A 322 8.96 -0.84 -7.20
N ARG A 323 9.19 0.42 -6.85
CA ARG A 323 9.27 1.55 -7.79
C ARG A 323 10.60 2.27 -7.59
N ALA A 324 11.06 2.93 -8.65
CA ALA A 324 12.24 3.79 -8.60
C ALA A 324 12.01 5.05 -9.45
N VAL A 325 12.57 6.18 -9.03
CA VAL A 325 12.81 7.32 -9.92
C VAL A 325 14.23 7.20 -10.47
N VAL A 326 14.35 7.19 -11.80
CA VAL A 326 15.63 6.94 -12.49
C VAL A 326 16.37 8.22 -12.84
N ASN A 327 17.70 8.18 -12.84
CA ASN A 327 18.57 9.30 -13.21
C ASN A 327 18.92 9.31 -14.71
N TYR A 328 18.53 8.27 -15.45
CA TYR A 328 18.85 8.08 -16.86
C TYR A 328 17.59 7.63 -17.62
N SER A 329 17.44 8.10 -18.86
CA SER A 329 16.33 7.67 -19.73
C SER A 329 16.44 6.19 -20.13
N ALA A 330 15.35 5.62 -20.64
CA ALA A 330 15.32 4.23 -21.11
C ALA A 330 16.40 3.95 -22.17
N ALA A 331 16.65 4.90 -23.07
CA ALA A 331 17.67 4.78 -24.10
C ALA A 331 19.10 4.78 -23.53
N GLU A 332 19.34 5.55 -22.46
CA GLU A 332 20.63 5.64 -21.78
C GLU A 332 20.87 4.41 -20.91
N ILE A 333 19.87 3.99 -20.12
CA ILE A 333 19.94 2.76 -19.31
C ILE A 333 20.28 1.55 -20.20
N LYS A 334 19.69 1.44 -21.41
CA LYS A 334 20.02 0.37 -22.37
C LYS A 334 21.48 0.35 -22.80
N ARG A 335 22.18 1.49 -22.81
CA ARG A 335 23.60 1.60 -23.17
C ARG A 335 24.52 1.31 -21.99
N ILE A 336 24.13 1.70 -20.77
CA ILE A 336 24.98 1.57 -19.58
C ILE A 336 24.69 0.31 -18.74
N ARG A 337 23.61 -0.43 -19.02
CA ARG A 337 23.28 -1.66 -18.30
C ARG A 337 24.45 -2.64 -18.29
N GLY A 338 24.76 -3.20 -17.12
CA GLY A 338 25.85 -4.14 -16.94
C GLY A 338 27.27 -3.53 -16.95
N LEU A 339 27.42 -2.20 -17.07
CA LEU A 339 28.70 -1.49 -16.92
C LEU A 339 28.97 -1.07 -15.47
N ARG A 340 30.22 -0.73 -15.15
CA ARG A 340 30.59 -0.06 -13.90
C ARG A 340 30.24 1.43 -13.97
N SER A 341 30.02 2.06 -12.81
CA SER A 341 29.70 3.50 -12.75
C SER A 341 30.77 4.38 -13.40
N THR A 342 32.04 3.99 -13.29
CA THR A 342 33.18 4.68 -13.91
C THR A 342 33.13 4.69 -15.44
N GLU A 343 32.38 3.78 -16.06
CA GLU A 343 32.27 3.63 -17.52
C GLU A 343 31.08 4.41 -18.11
N ILE A 344 30.25 5.05 -17.26
CA ILE A 344 29.06 5.80 -17.71
C ILE A 344 29.46 6.96 -18.62
N HIS A 345 30.48 7.73 -18.23
CA HIS A 345 30.94 8.89 -18.99
C HIS A 345 31.42 8.50 -20.39
N ASP A 346 32.14 7.38 -20.51
CA ASP A 346 32.63 6.90 -21.81
C ASP A 346 31.48 6.41 -22.71
N ALA A 347 30.43 5.84 -22.12
CA ALA A 347 29.28 5.32 -22.86
C ALA A 347 28.26 6.42 -23.29
N LEU A 348 28.10 7.48 -22.48
CA LEU A 348 27.09 8.53 -22.70
C LEU A 348 27.67 9.91 -23.05
N GLY A 349 28.95 10.14 -22.81
CA GLY A 349 29.61 11.44 -22.93
C GLY A 349 29.40 12.37 -21.72
N TYR A 350 28.69 11.90 -20.69
CA TYR A 350 28.46 12.61 -19.43
C TYR A 350 28.12 11.59 -18.32
N ALA A 351 28.19 11.99 -17.06
CA ALA A 351 27.81 11.15 -15.91
C ALA A 351 27.33 12.01 -14.74
N ASP A 352 26.04 12.38 -14.76
CA ASP A 352 25.44 13.20 -13.70
C ASP A 352 25.26 12.44 -12.38
N SER A 353 25.21 11.09 -12.44
CA SER A 353 25.08 10.23 -11.27
C SER A 353 25.76 8.88 -11.51
N GLU A 354 26.44 8.34 -10.49
CA GLU A 354 26.98 6.97 -10.56
C GLU A 354 25.88 5.89 -10.53
N TYR A 355 24.67 6.28 -10.12
CA TYR A 355 23.51 5.41 -9.93
C TYR A 355 22.47 5.62 -11.02
N VAL A 356 21.91 4.52 -11.50
CA VAL A 356 20.68 4.49 -12.30
C VAL A 356 19.49 4.98 -11.48
N ALA A 357 19.44 4.63 -10.20
CA ALA A 357 18.50 5.21 -9.24
C ALA A 357 19.19 5.33 -7.87
N LEU A 358 19.13 6.50 -7.25
CA LEU A 358 19.61 6.68 -5.88
C LEU A 358 18.77 5.83 -4.92
N ARG A 359 19.37 5.29 -3.84
CA ARG A 359 18.63 4.47 -2.85
C ARG A 359 17.37 5.17 -2.36
N GLU A 360 17.53 6.45 -2.14
CA GLU A 360 16.51 7.30 -1.56
C GLU A 360 15.32 7.53 -2.51
N ASN A 361 15.52 7.25 -3.81
CA ASN A 361 14.52 7.29 -4.87
C ASN A 361 14.03 5.89 -5.24
N VAL A 362 14.23 4.90 -4.38
CA VAL A 362 13.75 3.52 -4.55
C VAL A 362 12.86 3.13 -3.37
N ALA A 363 11.71 2.55 -3.66
CA ALA A 363 10.75 2.07 -2.68
C ALA A 363 10.35 0.62 -2.98
N PHE A 364 10.23 -0.21 -1.95
CA PHE A 364 9.81 -1.62 -2.07
C PHE A 364 8.40 -1.82 -1.50
N PHE A 365 7.62 -2.72 -2.10
CA PHE A 365 6.26 -3.04 -1.60
C PHE A 365 6.28 -3.79 -0.27
N ARG A 366 7.32 -4.58 -0.01
CA ARG A 366 7.54 -5.27 1.25
C ARG A 366 9.04 -5.25 1.55
N VAL A 367 9.38 -5.01 2.82
CA VAL A 367 10.73 -4.86 3.43
C VAL A 367 11.09 -3.40 3.74
N GLU A 368 10.78 -2.98 4.97
CA GLU A 368 11.73 -2.24 5.79
C GLU A 368 11.71 -2.85 7.20
N ARG A 369 12.69 -3.73 7.50
CA ARG A 369 13.05 -4.03 8.90
C ARG A 369 13.63 -2.75 9.49
N SER A 370 12.76 -1.87 9.96
CA SER A 370 13.16 -0.65 10.66
C SER A 370 13.77 -1.04 12.01
N ARG A 371 15.06 -0.72 12.22
CA ARG A 371 15.61 -0.71 13.59
C ARG A 371 14.84 0.33 14.42
N PRO A 372 14.61 0.08 15.71
CA PRO A 372 13.95 1.05 16.57
C PRO A 372 14.78 2.35 16.63
N THR A 373 14.09 3.48 16.48
CA THR A 373 14.63 4.82 16.72
C THR A 373 14.77 5.05 18.22
N THR A 374 15.84 4.57 18.86
CA THR A 374 16.46 5.13 20.08
C THR A 374 17.76 4.36 20.39
N PRO A 375 18.93 4.99 20.54
CA PRO A 375 20.05 4.36 21.23
C PRO A 375 19.72 4.31 22.72
N GLY A 376 19.43 3.11 23.25
CA GLY A 376 19.36 2.92 24.70
C GLY A 376 20.72 3.21 25.32
N LEU A 377 20.76 4.09 26.31
CA LEU A 377 21.96 4.34 27.12
C LEU A 377 22.45 3.01 27.72
N PRO A 378 23.77 2.74 27.73
CA PRO A 378 24.30 1.55 28.38
C PRO A 378 24.01 1.63 29.87
N ALA A 379 23.35 0.59 30.40
CA ALA A 379 23.14 0.43 31.83
C ALA A 379 24.50 0.42 32.55
N GLU A 380 24.67 1.32 33.51
CA GLU A 380 25.81 1.35 34.42
C GLU A 380 25.94 0.00 35.13
N VAL A 381 27.17 -0.51 35.17
CA VAL A 381 27.57 -1.67 35.94
C VAL A 381 27.58 -1.26 37.41
N ALA A 382 26.68 -1.83 38.19
CA ALA A 382 26.75 -1.85 39.65
C ALA A 382 27.73 -2.92 40.13
#